data_AF-A0A844EEA6-F1
#
_entry.id   AF-A0A844EEA6-F1
#
_cell.length_a   1.000
_cell.length_b   1.000
_cell.length_c   1.000
_cell.angle_alpha   90.00
_cell.angle_beta   90.00
_cell.angle_gamma   90.00
#
_symmetry.space_group_name_H-M   'P 1'
#
loop_
_entity.id
_entity.type
_entity.pdbx_description
1 polymer ?
#
loop_
_entity_poly.entity_id
_entity_poly.type
_entity_poly.pdbx_seq_one_letter_code
_entity_poly.pdbx_strand_id
1 'polypeptide(L)'
;LVNLPNAQYLSFGVDHQQPFTIKKADIQDIYRSLDLKTGTLTTTLHIQLATGHIIQVRATKAANMNQWHRYAIKYELKPINFSGSVQIYSGIDGSVING
;
A
#
# COMPACT_ATOMS: atom_id res chain seq x y z
N LEU A 1 -26.08 0.89 4.17
CA LEU A 1 -24.86 0.06 4.13
C LEU A 1 -23.99 0.43 5.32
N VAL A 2 -23.27 -0.51 5.94
CA VAL A 2 -22.33 -0.21 7.03
C VAL A 2 -20.89 -0.32 6.53
N ASN A 3 -19.98 0.44 7.13
CA ASN A 3 -18.55 0.39 6.90
C ASN A 3 -17.96 -0.72 7.78
N LEU A 4 -17.53 -1.81 7.14
CA LEU A 4 -16.94 -2.96 7.82
C LEU A 4 -15.46 -2.71 8.16
N PRO A 5 -14.88 -3.44 9.13
CA PRO A 5 -13.45 -3.35 9.45
C PRO A 5 -12.55 -3.36 8.22
N ASN A 6 -11.58 -2.45 8.19
CA ASN A 6 -10.67 -2.29 7.06
C ASN A 6 -9.50 -3.28 7.17
N ALA A 7 -9.60 -4.40 6.47
CA ALA A 7 -8.56 -5.42 6.40
C ALA A 7 -7.47 -5.13 5.33
N GLN A 8 -7.42 -3.91 4.77
CA GLN A 8 -6.50 -3.54 3.69
C GLN A 8 -5.23 -2.80 4.17
N TYR A 9 -5.03 -2.63 5.47
CA TYR A 9 -3.90 -1.87 6.00
C TYR A 9 -2.57 -2.61 5.75
N LEU A 10 -1.66 -1.93 5.05
CA LEU A 10 -0.29 -2.36 4.79
C LEU A 10 0.65 -1.17 4.92
N SER A 11 1.78 -1.37 5.59
CA SER A 11 2.88 -0.42 5.72
C SER A 11 4.23 -1.17 5.71
N PHE A 12 5.33 -0.43 5.71
CA PHE A 12 6.68 -0.97 5.76
C PHE A 12 7.57 -0.16 6.70
N GLY A 13 8.58 -0.81 7.27
CA GLY A 13 9.72 -0.18 7.95
C GLY A 13 11.00 -0.53 7.20
N VAL A 14 12.00 0.33 7.30
CA VAL A 14 13.36 0.08 6.76
C VAL A 14 14.33 0.07 7.93
N ASP A 15 15.24 -0.89 7.97
CA ASP A 15 16.30 -0.97 8.99
C ASP A 15 15.80 -0.87 10.44
N HIS A 16 14.72 -1.59 10.75
CA HIS A 16 14.07 -1.65 12.07
C HIS A 16 13.46 -0.32 12.55
N GLN A 17 13.30 0.66 11.66
CA GLN A 17 12.56 1.87 11.97
C GLN A 17 11.06 1.59 12.15
N GLN A 18 10.36 2.55 12.77
CA GLN A 18 8.92 2.51 12.95
C GLN A 18 8.17 2.40 11.60
N PRO A 19 6.94 1.82 11.58
CA PRO A 19 6.13 1.74 10.38
C PRO A 19 6.01 3.09 9.67
N PHE A 20 6.36 3.11 8.39
CA PHE A 20 6.34 4.32 7.59
C PHE A 20 4.89 4.77 7.36
N THR A 21 4.62 6.03 7.69
CA THR A 21 3.36 6.69 7.40
C THR A 21 3.55 7.59 6.20
N ILE A 22 2.94 7.23 5.07
CA ILE A 22 3.08 7.96 3.80
C ILE A 22 2.43 9.34 3.94
N LYS A 23 3.22 10.41 3.79
CA LYS A 23 2.72 11.79 3.69
C LYS A 23 2.90 12.32 2.28
N LYS A 24 2.09 13.29 1.88
CA LYS A 24 2.18 13.94 0.56
C LYS A 24 3.58 14.49 0.27
N ALA A 25 4.26 15.01 1.29
CA ALA A 25 5.61 15.58 1.18
C ALA A 25 6.69 14.53 0.85
N ASP A 26 6.45 13.26 1.15
CA ASP A 26 7.41 12.18 0.92
C ASP A 26 7.30 11.60 -0.51
N ILE A 27 6.22 11.92 -1.23
CA ILE A 27 5.91 11.34 -2.54
C ILE A 27 6.58 12.19 -3.63
N GLN A 28 7.56 11.62 -4.33
CA GLN A 28 8.19 12.24 -5.50
C GLN A 28 7.34 12.08 -6.76
N ASP A 29 6.71 10.91 -6.91
CA ASP A 29 5.86 10.58 -8.05
C ASP A 29 4.77 9.60 -7.64
N ILE A 30 3.60 9.74 -8.27
CA ILE A 30 2.44 8.87 -8.06
C ILE A 30 1.74 8.59 -9.39
N TYR A 31 1.58 7.32 -9.70
CA TYR A 31 0.75 6.87 -10.81
C TYR A 31 -0.33 5.91 -10.31
N ARG A 32 -1.58 6.20 -10.66
CA ARG A 32 -2.74 5.38 -10.29
C ARG A 32 -3.55 5.06 -11.54
N SER A 33 -3.83 3.77 -11.75
CA SER A 33 -4.62 3.29 -12.89
C SER A 33 -5.66 2.27 -12.44
N LEU A 34 -6.85 2.38 -13.01
CA LEU A 34 -7.91 1.38 -12.89
C LEU A 34 -8.06 0.71 -14.26
N ASP A 35 -7.76 -0.57 -14.34
CA ASP A 35 -8.07 -1.37 -15.52
C ASP A 35 -9.55 -1.76 -15.50
N LEU A 36 -10.36 -1.11 -16.33
CA LEU A 36 -11.80 -1.37 -16.43
C LEU A 36 -12.14 -2.74 -17.02
N LYS A 37 -11.21 -3.37 -17.75
CA LYS A 37 -11.42 -4.71 -18.30
C LYS A 37 -11.34 -5.79 -17.21
N THR A 38 -10.44 -5.61 -16.25
CA THR A 38 -10.17 -6.60 -15.19
C THR A 38 -10.66 -6.19 -13.81
N GLY A 39 -11.05 -4.93 -13.62
CA GLY A 39 -11.42 -4.37 -12.31
C GLY A 39 -10.24 -4.17 -11.37
N THR A 40 -9.00 -4.16 -11.89
CA THR A 40 -7.78 -4.09 -11.07
C THR A 40 -7.34 -2.65 -10.86
N LEU A 41 -7.19 -2.25 -9.60
CA LEU A 41 -6.62 -0.95 -9.24
C LEU A 41 -5.13 -1.09 -8.93
N THR A 42 -4.29 -0.35 -9.64
CA THR A 42 -2.83 -0.30 -9.38
C THR A 42 -2.41 1.11 -9.00
N THR A 43 -1.70 1.25 -7.89
CA THR A 43 -1.04 2.49 -7.47
C THR A 43 0.46 2.22 -7.36
N THR A 44 1.29 3.01 -8.04
CA THR A 44 2.75 3.03 -7.89
C THR A 44 3.17 4.38 -7.30
N LEU A 45 4.00 4.36 -6.26
CA LEU A 45 4.54 5.52 -5.58
C LEU A 45 6.06 5.44 -5.62
N HIS A 46 6.74 6.56 -5.87
CA HIS A 46 8.14 6.75 -5.51
C HIS A 46 8.20 7.62 -4.25
N ILE A 47 8.70 7.04 -3.17
CA ILE A 47 8.73 7.67 -1.85
C ILE A 47 10.17 7.96 -1.47
N GLN A 48 10.45 9.21 -1.10
CA GLN A 48 11.71 9.60 -0.47
C GLN A 48 11.58 9.49 1.04
N LEU A 49 12.43 8.66 1.64
CA LEU A 49 12.55 8.53 3.08
C LEU A 49 13.32 9.73 3.64
N ALA A 50 13.19 9.99 4.94
CA ALA A 50 13.92 11.07 5.62
C ALA A 50 15.45 10.95 5.49
N THR A 51 15.98 9.74 5.24
CA THR A 51 17.40 9.48 4.98
C THR A 51 17.86 9.91 3.58
N GLY A 52 16.94 10.32 2.70
CA GLY A 52 17.20 10.57 1.28
C GLY A 52 17.11 9.33 0.39
N HIS A 53 16.96 8.14 0.97
CA HIS A 53 16.71 6.90 0.22
C HIS A 53 15.36 6.94 -0.50
N ILE A 54 15.28 6.29 -1.65
CA ILE A 54 14.07 6.20 -2.48
C ILE A 54 13.60 4.75 -2.51
N ILE A 55 12.34 4.55 -2.19
CA ILE A 55 11.66 3.25 -2.31
C ILE A 55 10.46 3.39 -3.23
N GLN A 56 10.31 2.45 -4.17
CA GLN A 56 9.09 2.32 -4.95
C GLN A 56 8.13 1.39 -4.22
N VAL A 57 6.90 1.86 -4.02
CA VAL A 57 5.78 1.06 -3.49
C VAL A 57 4.79 0.83 -4.61
N ARG A 58 4.46 -0.42 -4.93
CA ARG A 58 3.37 -0.76 -5.85
C ARG A 58 2.33 -1.59 -5.13
N ALA A 59 1.10 -1.10 -5.11
CA ALA A 59 -0.06 -1.81 -4.59
C ALA A 59 -1.03 -2.12 -5.73
N THR A 60 -1.36 -3.40 -5.90
CA THR A 60 -2.36 -3.88 -6.86
C THR A 60 -3.51 -4.51 -6.08
N LYS A 61 -4.75 -4.06 -6.32
CA LYS A 61 -5.94 -4.51 -5.59
C LYS A 61 -7.02 -4.98 -6.55
N ALA A 62 -7.72 -6.06 -6.19
CA ALA A 62 -8.87 -6.55 -6.92
C ALA A 62 -9.90 -7.17 -5.97
N ALA A 63 -11.19 -6.93 -6.23
CA ALA A 63 -12.30 -7.68 -5.65
C ALA A 63 -12.69 -8.78 -6.64
N ASN A 64 -12.74 -10.03 -6.19
CA ASN A 64 -12.92 -11.16 -7.08
C ASN A 64 -14.38 -11.22 -7.56
N MET A 65 -14.59 -11.02 -8.87
CA MET A 65 -15.93 -11.03 -9.49
C MET A 65 -16.52 -12.44 -9.69
N ASN A 66 -15.74 -13.50 -9.45
CA ASN A 66 -16.22 -14.89 -9.45
C ASN A 66 -16.43 -15.42 -8.02
N GLN A 67 -15.64 -14.96 -7.05
CA GLN A 67 -15.70 -15.35 -5.64
C GLN A 67 -15.90 -14.11 -4.76
N TRP A 68 -17.14 -13.65 -4.65
CA TRP A 68 -17.49 -12.31 -4.19
C TRP A 68 -17.11 -11.98 -2.74
N HIS A 69 -16.80 -12.98 -1.92
CA HIS A 69 -16.29 -12.81 -0.56
C HIS A 69 -14.77 -12.63 -0.48
N ARG A 70 -14.07 -12.64 -1.62
CA ARG A 70 -12.61 -12.55 -1.69
C ARG A 70 -12.18 -11.26 -2.36
N TYR A 71 -11.23 -10.58 -1.75
CA TYR A 71 -10.42 -9.56 -2.39
C TYR A 71 -8.94 -9.89 -2.16
N ALA A 72 -8.07 -9.33 -2.98
CA ALA A 72 -6.63 -9.52 -2.86
C ALA A 72 -5.89 -8.19 -2.97
N ILE A 73 -4.74 -8.12 -2.30
CA ILE A 73 -3.78 -7.03 -2.40
C ILE A 73 -2.40 -7.65 -2.66
N LYS A 74 -1.77 -7.27 -3.76
CA LYS A 74 -0.35 -7.50 -4.01
C LYS A 74 0.40 -6.22 -3.63
N TYR A 75 1.32 -6.32 -2.68
CA TYR A 75 2.10 -5.19 -2.17
C TYR A 75 3.58 -5.45 -2.43
N GLU A 76 4.19 -4.59 -3.24
CA GLU A 76 5.54 -4.75 -3.75
C GLU A 76 6.39 -3.56 -3.29
N LEU A 77 7.52 -3.85 -2.66
CA LEU A 77 8.48 -2.88 -2.17
C LEU A 77 9.79 -3.07 -2.91
N LYS A 78 10.28 -2.01 -3.56
CA LYS A 78 11.54 -2.03 -4.29
C LYS A 78 12.43 -0.88 -3.83
N PRO A 79 13.48 -1.14 -3.03
CA PRO A 79 14.55 -0.17 -2.80
C PRO A 79 15.18 0.27 -4.12
N ILE A 80 15.29 1.58 -4.37
CA ILE A 80 15.78 2.10 -5.66
C ILE A 80 17.27 2.42 -5.60
N ASN A 81 17.71 3.07 -4.53
CA ASN A 81 19.09 3.55 -4.37
C ASN A 81 19.71 3.12 -3.04
N PHE A 82 19.19 2.06 -2.42
CA PHE A 82 19.71 1.54 -1.16
C PHE A 82 19.51 0.03 -1.04
N SER A 83 20.22 -0.56 -0.09
CA SER A 83 20.01 -1.93 0.38
C SER A 83 19.85 -1.89 1.89
N GLY A 84 19.04 -2.79 2.43
CA GLY A 84 18.72 -2.81 3.85
C GLY A 84 17.65 -3.85 4.15
N SER A 85 17.30 -3.97 5.43
CA SER A 85 16.19 -4.82 5.83
C SER A 85 14.87 -4.07 5.65
N VAL A 86 13.82 -4.80 5.25
CA VAL A 86 12.47 -4.26 5.14
C VAL A 86 11.56 -5.09 6.04
N GLN A 87 10.79 -4.41 6.89
CA GLN A 87 9.74 -5.01 7.71
C GLN A 87 8.39 -4.68 7.09
N ILE A 88 7.49 -5.65 7.00
CA ILE A 88 6.13 -5.44 6.48
C ILE A 88 5.17 -5.49 7.66
N TYR A 89 4.27 -4.52 7.72
CA TYR A 89 3.22 -4.44 8.73
C TYR A 89 1.86 -4.58 8.04
N SER A 90 1.02 -5.48 8.54
CA SER A 90 -0.35 -5.69 8.07
C SER A 90 -1.31 -5.68 9.25
N GLY A 91 -2.55 -5.23 9.03
CA GLY A 91 -3.54 -5.17 10.09
C GLY A 91 -4.97 -5.07 9.59
N ILE A 92 -5.90 -5.31 10.51
CA ILE A 92 -7.33 -5.07 10.32
C ILE A 92 -7.73 -3.94 11.26
N ASP A 93 -8.19 -2.84 10.70
CA ASP A 93 -8.68 -1.70 11.47
C ASP A 93 -10.18 -1.84 11.72
N GLY A 94 -10.53 -2.21 12.95
CA GLY A 94 -11.91 -2.32 13.44
C GLY A 94 -12.49 -1.03 14.01
N SER A 95 -11.72 0.06 14.04
CA SER A 95 -12.15 1.35 14.62
C SER A 95 -12.95 2.24 13.65
N VAL A 96 -13.20 1.74 12.44
CA VAL A 96 -13.93 2.46 11.40
C VAL A 96 -15.37 2.78 11.82
N ILE A 97 -15.84 3.96 11.43
CA ILE A 97 -17.22 4.42 11.65
C ILE A 97 -17.94 4.60 10.30
N ASN A 98 -19.28 4.66 10.36
CA ASN A 98 -20.08 5.10 9.21
C ASN A 98 -19.97 6.62 9.10
N GLY A 99 -19.77 7.11 7.87
CA GLY A 99 -19.85 8.53 7.53
C GLY A 99 -21.24 8.95 7.09
#